data_AF-A0A6N9BJV0-F1
#
_entry.id   AF-A0A6N9BJV0-F1
#
_cell.length_a   1.000
_cell.length_b   1.000
_cell.length_c   1.000
_cell.angle_alpha   90.00
_cell.angle_beta   90.00
_cell.angle_gamma   90.00
#
_symmetry.space_group_name_H-M   'P 1'
#
loop_
_entity.id
_entity.type
_entity.pdbx_description
1 polymer ?
#
loop_
_entity_poly.entity_id
_entity_poly.type
_entity_poly.pdbx_seq_one_letter_code
_entity_poly.pdbx_strand_id
1 'polypeptide(L)'
;MLGDSITAGFGLAPEDGLVAQLRQRLGADGIDAAVLDGGVSGDTAAGGLARLDWMLGDRPSHAVVALGGNDALRGLDPAETEATLAAILDRLAGEGIPVLLAGMKAPRNLGRAYVEAFDSLYPRLAARYGVVFYPFLLEGVAAEPTLNQPDGIHPNAKGAAAVAARLTPYVARLLALSSGHPGTSGRE
;
A
#
# COMPACT_ATOMS: atom_id res chain seq x y z
N MET A 1 6.90 -2.76 0.63
CA MET A 1 5.63 -2.00 0.58
C MET A 1 5.96 -0.58 0.17
N LEU A 2 5.45 -0.12 -0.97
CA LEU A 2 5.56 1.27 -1.42
C LEU A 2 4.37 2.05 -0.85
N GLY A 3 4.62 2.99 0.07
CA GLY A 3 3.54 3.76 0.68
C GLY A 3 4.01 5.03 1.36
N ASP A 4 3.12 5.62 2.16
CA ASP A 4 3.31 6.92 2.81
C ASP A 4 3.56 6.80 4.33
N SER A 5 3.08 7.78 5.12
CA SER A 5 3.19 7.82 6.58
C SER A 5 2.51 6.63 7.28
N ILE A 6 1.44 6.08 6.71
CA ILE A 6 0.76 4.91 7.28
C ILE A 6 1.69 3.69 7.18
N THR A 7 2.37 3.54 6.04
CA THR A 7 3.34 2.46 5.84
C THR A 7 4.58 2.66 6.72
N ALA A 8 5.07 3.90 6.80
CA ALA A 8 6.24 4.27 7.60
C ALA A 8 6.02 4.17 9.13
N GLY A 9 4.79 3.96 9.59
CA GLY A 9 4.47 3.94 11.02
C GLY A 9 4.67 5.30 11.69
N PHE A 10 4.26 6.39 11.04
CA PHE A 10 4.44 7.75 11.54
C PHE A 10 4.02 7.90 13.01
N GLY A 11 4.92 8.45 13.84
CA GLY A 11 4.69 8.68 15.27
C GLY A 11 4.74 7.42 16.15
N LEU A 12 5.04 6.25 15.60
CA LEU A 12 5.13 4.99 16.34
C LEU A 12 6.58 4.55 16.53
N ALA A 13 6.80 3.68 17.53
CA ALA A 13 8.05 2.93 17.62
C ALA A 13 8.18 1.98 16.41
N PRO A 14 9.41 1.65 15.96
CA PRO A 14 9.61 0.80 14.78
C PRO A 14 8.85 -0.54 14.82
N GLU A 15 8.74 -1.16 15.99
CA GLU A 15 8.04 -2.42 16.23
C GLU A 15 6.51 -2.30 16.17
N ASP A 16 5.97 -1.11 16.41
CA ASP A 16 4.53 -0.83 16.42
C ASP A 16 3.99 -0.40 15.05
N GLY A 17 4.89 -0.09 14.11
CA GLY A 17 4.53 0.32 12.75
C GLY A 17 3.87 -0.79 11.92
N LEU A 18 3.13 -0.39 10.88
CA LEU A 18 2.36 -1.31 10.03
C LEU A 18 3.23 -2.45 9.46
N VAL A 19 4.42 -2.12 8.94
CA VAL A 19 5.30 -3.12 8.33
C VAL A 19 5.79 -4.14 9.35
N ALA A 20 6.16 -3.72 10.55
CA ALA A 20 6.59 -4.63 11.62
C ALA A 20 5.45 -5.54 12.07
N GLN A 21 4.26 -4.98 12.29
CA GLN A 21 3.06 -5.72 12.66
C GLN A 21 2.66 -6.73 11.57
N LEU A 22 2.78 -6.35 10.29
CA LEU A 22 2.53 -7.25 9.16
C LEU A 22 3.52 -8.42 9.13
N ARG A 23 4.83 -8.15 9.32
CA ARG A 23 5.85 -9.21 9.40
C ARG A 23 5.56 -10.20 10.53
N GLN A 24 5.24 -9.70 11.72
CA GLN A 24 4.89 -10.53 12.87
C GLN A 24 3.69 -11.42 12.56
N ARG A 25 2.66 -10.87 11.92
CA ARG A 25 1.46 -11.62 11.58
C ARG A 25 1.71 -12.67 10.50
N LEU A 26 2.45 -12.34 9.44
CA LEU A 26 2.83 -13.31 8.41
C LEU A 26 3.60 -14.48 9.03
N GLY A 27 4.56 -14.20 9.91
CA GLY A 27 5.31 -15.24 10.62
C GLY A 27 4.44 -16.10 11.54
N ALA A 28 3.48 -15.50 12.25
CA ALA A 28 2.51 -16.23 13.07
C ALA A 28 1.60 -17.16 12.24
N ASP A 29 1.31 -16.78 11.00
CA ASP A 29 0.55 -17.58 10.04
C ASP A 29 1.44 -18.58 9.25
N GLY A 30 2.73 -18.69 9.60
CA GLY A 30 3.69 -19.61 8.99
C GLY A 30 4.18 -19.20 7.59
N ILE A 31 3.99 -17.93 7.21
CA ILE A 31 4.40 -17.38 5.92
C ILE A 31 5.79 -16.75 6.06
N ASP A 32 6.80 -17.37 5.46
CA ASP A 32 8.15 -16.82 5.39
C ASP A 32 8.24 -15.74 4.31
N ALA A 33 8.17 -14.47 4.73
CA ALA A 33 8.25 -13.34 3.84
C ALA A 33 8.98 -12.15 4.49
N ALA A 34 10.01 -11.66 3.81
CA ALA A 34 10.62 -10.39 4.14
C ALA A 34 9.78 -9.24 3.55
N VAL A 35 9.24 -8.39 4.42
CA VAL A 35 8.49 -7.19 3.98
C VAL A 35 9.43 -6.00 4.02
N LEU A 36 9.84 -5.44 2.89
CA LEU A 36 10.66 -4.21 2.88
C LEU A 36 9.79 -2.99 3.20
N ASP A 37 10.26 -2.12 4.09
CA ASP A 37 9.58 -0.86 4.40
C ASP A 37 9.99 0.21 3.38
N GLY A 38 9.03 0.64 2.56
CA GLY A 38 9.18 1.76 1.63
C GLY A 38 8.15 2.84 1.91
N GLY A 39 7.76 3.02 3.17
CA GLY A 39 6.96 4.13 3.63
C GLY A 39 7.76 5.43 3.69
N VAL A 40 7.23 6.51 3.13
CA VAL A 40 7.80 7.86 3.30
C VAL A 40 6.69 8.82 3.70
N SER A 41 6.82 9.42 4.89
CA SER A 41 5.76 10.30 5.42
C SER A 41 5.54 11.52 4.52
N GLY A 42 4.29 11.76 4.15
CA GLY A 42 3.87 12.89 3.31
C GLY A 42 3.90 12.63 1.80
N ASP A 43 4.35 11.45 1.35
CA ASP A 43 4.37 11.08 -0.07
C ASP A 43 2.98 11.13 -0.70
N THR A 44 2.88 11.80 -1.84
CA THR A 44 1.81 11.56 -2.81
C THR A 44 2.10 10.32 -3.65
N ALA A 45 1.14 9.92 -4.49
CA ALA A 45 1.42 8.97 -5.58
C ALA A 45 2.65 9.39 -6.41
N ALA A 46 2.81 10.68 -6.69
CA ALA A 46 3.93 11.19 -7.49
C ALA A 46 5.28 11.07 -6.76
N GLY A 47 5.30 11.33 -5.45
CA GLY A 47 6.49 11.11 -4.61
C GLY A 47 6.91 9.64 -4.61
N GLY A 48 5.94 8.73 -4.47
CA GLY A 48 6.18 7.29 -4.55
C GLY A 48 6.71 6.84 -5.91
N LEU A 49 6.14 7.36 -7.00
CA LEU A 49 6.62 7.07 -8.36
C LEU A 49 8.07 7.52 -8.55
N ALA A 50 8.42 8.73 -8.08
CA ALA A 50 9.76 9.29 -8.25
C ALA A 50 10.88 8.46 -7.61
N ARG A 51 10.56 7.66 -6.57
CA ARG A 51 11.52 6.80 -5.87
C ARG A 51 11.34 5.30 -6.13
N LEU A 52 10.43 4.93 -7.03
CA LEU A 52 10.13 3.53 -7.33
C LEU A 52 11.38 2.79 -7.82
N ASP A 53 12.17 3.39 -8.72
CA ASP A 53 13.38 2.76 -9.25
C ASP A 53 14.42 2.47 -8.16
N TRP A 54 14.56 3.35 -7.17
CA TRP A 54 15.45 3.13 -6.04
C TRP A 54 14.99 1.94 -5.20
N MET A 55 13.69 1.82 -4.93
CA MET A 55 13.13 0.68 -4.22
C MET A 55 13.28 -0.65 -4.97
N LEU A 56 13.25 -0.60 -6.31
CA LEU A 56 13.45 -1.80 -7.14
C LEU A 56 14.90 -2.29 -7.12
N GLY A 57 15.86 -1.47 -6.67
CA GLY A 57 17.24 -1.87 -6.43
C GLY A 57 17.40 -3.04 -5.45
N ASP A 58 16.46 -3.17 -4.49
CA ASP A 58 16.42 -4.29 -3.55
C ASP A 58 15.88 -5.60 -4.17
N ARG A 59 15.51 -5.57 -5.45
CA ARG A 59 14.95 -6.71 -6.23
C ARG A 59 13.79 -7.40 -5.51
N PRO A 60 12.71 -6.66 -5.17
CA PRO A 60 11.54 -7.27 -4.55
C PRO A 60 10.86 -8.25 -5.51
N SER A 61 10.42 -9.40 -4.99
CA SER A 61 9.65 -10.38 -5.77
C SER A 61 8.19 -9.97 -5.95
N HIS A 62 7.64 -9.17 -5.03
CA HIS A 62 6.25 -8.73 -5.00
C HIS A 62 6.17 -7.28 -4.50
N ALA A 63 5.14 -6.54 -4.91
CA ALA A 63 4.91 -5.18 -4.46
C ALA A 63 3.52 -5.01 -3.82
N VAL A 64 3.49 -4.24 -2.73
CA VAL A 64 2.26 -3.66 -2.19
C VAL A 64 2.33 -2.16 -2.45
N VAL A 65 1.35 -1.61 -3.16
CA VAL A 65 1.23 -0.18 -3.45
C VAL A 65 0.11 0.40 -2.58
N ALA A 66 0.48 1.30 -1.67
CA ALA A 66 -0.39 1.91 -0.66
C ALA A 66 -0.19 3.44 -0.66
N LEU A 67 -0.61 4.10 -1.74
CA LEU A 67 -0.44 5.53 -2.00
C LEU A 67 -1.75 6.21 -2.41
N GLY A 68 -1.76 7.54 -2.37
CA GLY A 68 -2.90 8.39 -2.72
C GLY A 68 -3.63 9.00 -1.53
N GLY A 69 -3.32 8.58 -0.30
CA GLY A 69 -3.91 9.17 0.91
C GLY A 69 -3.61 10.68 1.02
N ASN A 70 -2.36 11.07 0.80
CA ASN A 70 -1.97 12.49 0.80
C ASN A 70 -2.53 13.27 -0.39
N ASP A 71 -2.70 12.63 -1.55
CA ASP A 71 -3.35 13.26 -2.71
C ASP A 71 -4.79 13.66 -2.37
N ALA A 72 -5.55 12.74 -1.77
CA ALA A 72 -6.90 13.01 -1.29
C ALA A 72 -6.93 14.09 -0.20
N LEU A 73 -6.05 14.01 0.81
CA LEU A 73 -5.99 15.00 1.89
C LEU A 73 -5.65 16.42 1.37
N ARG A 74 -4.91 16.51 0.26
CA ARG A 74 -4.55 17.78 -0.40
C ARG A 74 -5.56 18.22 -1.46
N GLY A 75 -6.57 17.41 -1.75
CA GLY A 75 -7.57 17.70 -2.79
C GLY A 75 -6.98 17.77 -4.20
N LEU A 76 -5.92 17.00 -4.47
CA LEU A 76 -5.31 16.92 -5.81
C LEU A 76 -6.29 16.29 -6.81
N ASP A 77 -6.13 16.58 -8.11
CA ASP A 77 -6.99 16.04 -9.15
C ASP A 77 -6.95 14.49 -9.13
N PRO A 78 -8.08 13.80 -8.90
CA PRO A 78 -8.12 12.34 -8.91
C PRO A 78 -7.62 11.72 -10.22
N ALA A 79 -7.75 12.41 -11.36
CA ALA A 79 -7.23 11.93 -12.64
C ALA A 79 -5.69 11.91 -12.66
N GLU A 80 -5.04 12.89 -12.05
CA GLU A 80 -3.57 12.92 -11.92
C GLU A 80 -3.07 11.81 -10.99
N THR A 81 -3.77 11.59 -9.86
CA THR A 81 -3.47 10.47 -8.95
C THR A 81 -3.66 9.12 -9.66
N GLU A 82 -4.74 8.94 -10.42
CA GLU A 82 -4.99 7.71 -11.18
C GLU A 82 -3.91 7.47 -12.24
N ALA A 83 -3.54 8.49 -13.01
CA ALA A 83 -2.47 8.40 -14.02
C ALA A 83 -1.12 8.05 -13.38
N THR A 84 -0.83 8.63 -12.22
CA THR A 84 0.42 8.36 -11.49
C THR A 84 0.47 6.94 -10.93
N LEU A 85 -0.63 6.46 -10.34
CA LEU A 85 -0.73 5.08 -9.87
C LEU A 85 -0.67 4.10 -11.04
N ALA A 86 -1.27 4.42 -12.19
CA ALA A 86 -1.14 3.62 -13.41
C ALA A 86 0.32 3.51 -13.85
N ALA A 87 1.08 4.61 -13.83
CA ALA A 87 2.51 4.59 -14.17
C ALA A 87 3.33 3.70 -13.21
N ILE A 88 3.03 3.71 -11.90
CA ILE A 88 3.63 2.79 -10.93
C ILE A 88 3.31 1.34 -11.29
N LEU A 89 2.05 1.04 -11.61
CA LEU A 89 1.61 -0.31 -11.97
C LEU A 89 2.21 -0.79 -13.30
N ASP A 90 2.28 0.07 -14.31
CA ASP A 90 2.97 -0.21 -15.58
C ASP A 90 4.44 -0.54 -15.35
N ARG A 91 5.12 0.27 -14.53
CA ARG A 91 6.54 0.09 -14.21
C ARG A 91 6.82 -1.23 -13.47
N LEU A 92 5.95 -1.64 -12.56
CA LEU A 92 6.03 -2.91 -11.84
C LEU A 92 5.69 -4.11 -12.74
N ALA A 93 4.69 -3.96 -13.61
CA ALA A 93 4.32 -4.98 -14.59
C ALA A 93 5.45 -5.23 -15.60
N GLY A 94 6.17 -4.18 -16.01
CA GLY A 94 7.35 -4.30 -16.88
C GLY A 94 8.48 -5.15 -16.29
N GLU A 95 8.57 -5.25 -14.96
CA GLU A 95 9.53 -6.11 -14.24
C GLU A 95 8.95 -7.50 -13.91
N GLY A 96 7.70 -7.78 -14.30
CA GLY A 96 7.00 -9.01 -13.94
C GLY A 96 6.78 -9.17 -12.43
N ILE A 97 6.68 -8.06 -11.69
CA ILE A 97 6.44 -8.06 -10.24
C ILE A 97 4.93 -8.11 -9.98
N PRO A 98 4.39 -9.16 -9.34
CA PRO A 98 3.00 -9.19 -8.94
C PRO A 98 2.69 -8.10 -7.91
N VAL A 99 1.52 -7.47 -8.04
CA VAL A 99 1.14 -6.32 -7.22
C VAL A 99 -0.11 -6.60 -6.40
N LEU A 100 -0.11 -6.09 -5.17
CA LEU A 100 -1.30 -5.79 -4.39
C LEU A 100 -1.49 -4.26 -4.37
N LEU A 101 -2.64 -3.80 -4.89
CA LEU A 101 -3.07 -2.41 -4.78
C LEU A 101 -3.95 -2.25 -3.54
N ALA A 102 -3.47 -1.49 -2.55
CA ALA A 102 -4.24 -1.14 -1.37
C ALA A 102 -4.92 0.22 -1.60
N GLY A 103 -6.25 0.19 -1.66
CA GLY A 103 -7.05 1.37 -1.95
C GLY A 103 -7.06 2.38 -0.82
N MET A 104 -7.31 3.64 -1.18
CA MET A 104 -7.62 4.72 -0.23
C MET A 104 -8.99 5.31 -0.54
N LYS A 105 -9.51 6.06 0.42
CA LYS A 105 -10.80 6.73 0.33
C LYS A 105 -10.62 8.22 0.58
N ALA A 106 -11.33 9.04 -0.18
CA ALA A 106 -11.29 10.48 0.00
C ALA A 106 -12.01 10.93 1.28
N PRO A 107 -11.54 12.01 1.94
CA PRO A 107 -12.29 12.69 2.98
C PRO A 107 -13.68 13.13 2.49
N ARG A 108 -14.72 12.80 3.25
CA ARG A 108 -16.12 13.01 2.82
C ARG A 108 -16.52 14.49 2.73
N ASN A 109 -15.74 15.38 3.33
CA ASN A 109 -15.93 16.83 3.30
C ASN A 109 -15.47 17.50 1.99
N LEU A 110 -14.81 16.78 1.06
CA LEU A 110 -14.35 17.33 -0.24
C LEU A 110 -15.43 17.38 -1.33
N GLY A 111 -16.67 17.01 -0.97
CA GLY A 111 -17.80 17.04 -1.89
C GLY A 111 -17.97 15.74 -2.68
N ARG A 112 -19.22 15.44 -3.02
CA ARG A 112 -19.64 14.16 -3.60
C ARG A 112 -18.89 13.81 -4.90
N ALA A 113 -18.76 14.77 -5.81
CA ALA A 113 -18.11 14.54 -7.10
C ALA A 113 -16.63 14.15 -6.96
N TYR A 114 -15.89 14.84 -6.09
CA TYR A 114 -14.49 14.51 -5.81
C TYR A 114 -14.37 13.12 -5.19
N VAL A 115 -15.19 12.84 -4.18
CA VAL A 115 -15.21 11.55 -3.48
C VAL A 115 -15.52 10.39 -4.42
N GLU A 116 -16.53 10.53 -5.28
CA GLU A 116 -16.88 9.51 -6.26
C GLU A 116 -15.75 9.30 -7.28
N ALA A 117 -15.14 10.38 -7.78
CA ALA A 117 -14.03 10.30 -8.72
C ALA A 117 -12.79 9.62 -8.11
N PHE A 118 -12.45 9.99 -6.87
CA PHE A 118 -11.30 9.46 -6.16
C PHE A 118 -11.50 8.00 -5.74
N ASP A 119 -12.60 7.68 -5.05
CA ASP A 119 -12.82 6.31 -4.54
C ASP A 119 -12.91 5.28 -5.69
N SER A 120 -13.32 5.71 -6.89
CA SER A 120 -13.47 4.84 -8.05
C SER A 120 -12.17 4.58 -8.83
N LEU A 121 -11.07 5.31 -8.56
CA LEU A 121 -9.79 5.09 -9.24
C LEU A 121 -9.20 3.71 -8.93
N TYR A 122 -9.27 3.29 -7.67
CA TYR A 122 -8.63 2.05 -7.21
C TYR A 122 -9.26 0.79 -7.81
N PRO A 123 -10.59 0.59 -7.80
CA PRO A 123 -11.19 -0.57 -8.46
C PRO A 123 -11.00 -0.56 -9.98
N ARG A 124 -10.96 0.62 -10.63
CA ARG A 124 -10.63 0.72 -12.07
C ARG A 124 -9.21 0.24 -12.36
N LEU A 125 -8.23 0.74 -11.62
CA LEU A 125 -6.83 0.32 -11.77
C LEU A 125 -6.67 -1.17 -11.45
N ALA A 126 -7.28 -1.66 -10.37
CA ALA A 126 -7.26 -3.07 -10.02
C ALA A 126 -7.76 -3.97 -11.14
N ALA A 127 -8.91 -3.63 -11.74
CA ALA A 127 -9.48 -4.36 -12.86
C ALA A 127 -8.61 -4.27 -14.13
N ARG A 128 -8.09 -3.08 -14.45
CA ARG A 128 -7.24 -2.85 -15.63
C ARG A 128 -5.96 -3.69 -15.60
N TYR A 129 -5.32 -3.80 -14.43
CA TYR A 129 -4.04 -4.47 -14.28
C TYR A 129 -4.15 -5.92 -13.79
N GLY A 130 -5.35 -6.38 -13.39
CA GLY A 130 -5.56 -7.74 -12.88
C GLY A 130 -4.80 -8.03 -11.58
N VAL A 131 -4.55 -7.00 -10.76
CA VAL A 131 -3.75 -7.09 -9.53
C VAL A 131 -4.58 -7.57 -8.34
N VAL A 132 -3.92 -8.05 -7.28
CA VAL A 132 -4.62 -8.29 -6.01
C VAL A 132 -5.12 -6.95 -5.48
N PHE A 133 -6.39 -6.86 -5.13
CA PHE A 133 -6.99 -5.60 -4.70
C PHE A 133 -7.48 -5.68 -3.26
N TYR A 134 -6.98 -4.79 -2.41
CA TYR A 134 -7.51 -4.56 -1.07
C TYR A 134 -8.27 -3.22 -1.07
N PRO A 135 -9.62 -3.21 -0.96
CA PRO A 135 -10.41 -2.02 -1.29
C PRO A 135 -10.11 -0.76 -0.51
N PHE A 136 -9.76 -0.89 0.78
CA PHE A 136 -9.41 0.24 1.61
C PHE A 136 -8.40 -0.17 2.68
N LEU A 137 -7.22 0.43 2.67
CA LEU A 137 -6.13 0.11 3.60
C LEU A 137 -6.58 0.23 5.07
N LEU A 138 -7.31 1.30 5.38
CA LEU A 138 -7.75 1.64 6.74
C LEU A 138 -9.17 1.15 7.06
N GLU A 139 -9.65 0.10 6.38
CA GLU A 139 -10.98 -0.47 6.64
C GLU A 139 -11.13 -0.87 8.13
N GLY A 140 -12.15 -0.31 8.79
CA GLY A 140 -12.40 -0.50 10.22
C GLY A 140 -11.37 0.14 11.17
N VAL A 141 -10.52 1.05 10.65
CA VAL A 141 -9.52 1.81 11.43
C VAL A 141 -9.69 3.30 11.24
N ALA A 142 -9.90 3.76 10.00
CA ALA A 142 -9.97 5.19 9.69
C ALA A 142 -10.97 5.94 10.59
N ALA A 143 -10.50 7.02 11.22
CA ALA A 143 -11.26 7.87 12.13
C ALA A 143 -11.85 7.17 13.37
N GLU A 144 -11.45 5.94 13.68
CA GLU A 144 -11.84 5.25 14.92
C GLU A 144 -10.98 5.77 16.10
N PRO A 145 -11.56 6.49 17.08
CA PRO A 145 -10.77 7.21 18.09
C PRO A 145 -9.84 6.33 18.92
N THR A 146 -10.19 5.05 19.08
CA THR A 146 -9.37 4.09 19.85
C THR A 146 -8.23 3.47 19.04
N LEU A 147 -8.29 3.58 17.71
CA LEU A 147 -7.32 2.99 16.77
C LEU A 147 -6.48 4.06 16.06
N ASN A 148 -6.85 5.33 16.17
CA ASN A 148 -6.11 6.45 15.61
C ASN A 148 -5.34 7.26 16.67
N GLN A 149 -4.36 8.00 16.20
CA GLN A 149 -3.68 9.07 16.92
C GLN A 149 -4.62 10.29 17.05
N PRO A 150 -4.27 11.29 17.90
CA PRO A 150 -5.12 12.46 18.12
C PRO A 150 -5.44 13.28 16.86
N ASP A 151 -4.65 13.13 15.79
CA ASP A 151 -4.91 13.78 14.50
C ASP A 151 -6.08 13.16 13.70
N GLY A 152 -6.57 11.98 14.09
CA GLY A 152 -7.66 11.28 13.42
C GLY A 152 -7.30 10.70 12.04
N ILE A 153 -6.04 10.81 11.62
CA ILE A 153 -5.54 10.38 10.30
C ILE A 153 -4.66 9.15 10.44
N HIS A 154 -3.69 9.19 11.37
CA HIS A 154 -2.70 8.13 11.50
C HIS A 154 -3.16 7.06 12.49
N PRO A 155 -3.02 5.77 12.16
CA PRO A 155 -3.22 4.70 13.14
C PRO A 155 -2.27 4.84 14.33
N ASN A 156 -2.75 4.55 15.53
CA ASN A 156 -1.89 4.26 16.68
C ASN A 156 -1.39 2.80 16.63
N ALA A 157 -0.60 2.32 17.60
CA ALA A 157 -0.08 0.95 17.61
C ALA A 157 -1.17 -0.13 17.47
N LYS A 158 -2.33 0.04 18.14
CA LYS A 158 -3.48 -0.89 18.01
C LYS A 158 -4.09 -0.81 16.61
N GLY A 159 -4.20 0.39 16.06
CA GLY A 159 -4.65 0.61 14.68
C GLY A 159 -3.72 -0.05 13.65
N ALA A 160 -2.40 0.13 13.79
CA ALA A 160 -1.42 -0.49 12.91
C ALA A 160 -1.51 -2.02 12.93
N ALA A 161 -1.64 -2.63 14.11
CA ALA A 161 -1.89 -4.07 14.27
C ALA A 161 -3.22 -4.49 13.62
N ALA A 162 -4.28 -3.69 13.76
CA ALA A 162 -5.58 -3.94 13.15
C ALA A 162 -5.57 -3.85 11.62
N VAL A 163 -4.81 -2.90 11.05
CA VAL A 163 -4.57 -2.79 9.60
C VAL A 163 -3.77 -4.01 9.12
N ALA A 164 -2.66 -4.34 9.78
CA ALA A 164 -1.83 -5.48 9.45
C ALA A 164 -2.66 -6.78 9.38
N ALA A 165 -3.46 -7.05 10.41
CA ALA A 165 -4.32 -8.22 10.48
C ALA A 165 -5.30 -8.35 9.30
N ARG A 166 -5.86 -7.23 8.82
CA ARG A 166 -6.79 -7.21 7.67
C ARG A 166 -6.07 -7.30 6.33
N LEU A 167 -4.85 -6.77 6.26
CA LEU A 167 -4.01 -6.79 5.06
C LEU A 167 -3.38 -8.17 4.81
N THR A 168 -3.04 -8.92 5.88
CA THR A 168 -2.39 -10.24 5.80
C THR A 168 -3.01 -11.21 4.79
N PRO A 169 -4.33 -11.49 4.77
CA PRO A 169 -4.89 -12.45 3.81
C PRO A 169 -4.71 -12.02 2.35
N TYR A 170 -4.69 -10.72 2.05
CA TYR A 170 -4.42 -10.22 0.71
C TYR A 170 -2.95 -10.36 0.35
N VAL A 171 -2.04 -10.12 1.30
CA VAL A 171 -0.60 -10.35 1.11
C VAL A 171 -0.31 -11.84 0.92
N ALA A 172 -0.96 -12.73 1.67
CA ALA A 172 -0.85 -14.17 1.46
C ALA A 172 -1.31 -14.58 0.05
N ARG A 173 -2.43 -14.02 -0.43
CA ARG A 173 -2.89 -14.22 -1.81
C ARG A 173 -1.90 -13.69 -2.85
N LEU A 174 -1.29 -12.54 -2.58
CA LEU A 174 -0.25 -11.96 -3.44
C LEU A 174 0.95 -12.90 -3.55
N LEU A 175 1.44 -13.41 -2.42
CA LEU A 175 2.61 -14.30 -2.36
C LEU A 175 2.37 -15.68 -2.99
N ALA A 176 1.11 -16.08 -3.18
CA ALA A 176 0.75 -17.28 -3.92
C ALA A 176 0.87 -17.11 -5.45
N LEU A 177 1.04 -15.89 -5.95
CA LEU A 177 1.31 -15.63 -7.37
C LEU A 177 2.78 -15.88 -7.68
N SER A 178 3.07 -16.43 -8.87
CA SER A 178 4.45 -16.60 -9.31
C SER A 178 5.04 -15.23 -9.66
N SER A 179 6.15 -14.85 -9.02
CA SER A 179 6.95 -13.70 -9.44
C SER A 179 7.76 -14.04 -10.70
N GLY A 180 7.76 -13.17 -11.71
CA GLY A 180 8.45 -13.38 -12.99
C GLY A 180 9.98 -13.23 -12.95
N HIS A 181 10.60 -13.15 -11.77
CA HIS A 181 12.05 -13.11 -11.69
C HIS A 181 12.64 -14.42 -12.23
N PRO A 182 13.55 -14.38 -13.23
CA PRO A 182 14.31 -15.56 -13.61
C PRO A 182 15.19 -15.91 -12.41
N GLY A 183 14.68 -16.82 -11.57
CA GLY A 183 15.50 -17.47 -10.57
C GLY A 183 16.71 -18.03 -11.28
N THR A 184 17.89 -17.72 -10.76
CA THR A 184 19.15 -18.35 -11.13
C THR A 184 19.02 -19.86 -10.95
N SER A 185 18.47 -20.54 -11.95
CA SER A 185 18.62 -21.98 -12.15
C SER A 185 20.00 -22.20 -12.74
N GLY A 186 21.01 -22.06 -11.91
CA GLY A 186 22.36 -22.54 -12.17
C GLY A 186 22.70 -23.57 -11.10
N ARG A 187 22.24 -24.81 -11.30
CA ARG A 187 22.95 -25.97 -10.75
C ARG A 187 24.14 -26.21 -11.67
N GLU A 188 25.34 -26.11 -11.14
CA GLU A 188 26.37 -27.17 -11.05
C GLU A 188 27.64 -26.61 -10.42
#